data_AF-S3L0U0-F1
#
_entry.id   AF-S3L0U0-F1
#
_cell.length_a   1.000
_cell.length_b   1.000
_cell.length_c   1.000
_cell.angle_alpha   90.00
_cell.angle_beta   90.00
_cell.angle_gamma   90.00
#
_symmetry.space_group_name_H-M   'P 1'
#
loop_
_entity.id
_entity.type
_entity.pdbx_description
1 polymer ?
#
loop_
_entity_poly.entity_id
_entity_poly.type
_entity_poly.pdbx_seq_one_letter_code
_entity_poly.pdbx_strand_id
1 'polypeptide(L)'
;MMLRKGWELMENHVHDIHGTHGHIHRHIHSDKEKKAVINRLSKAAGHIEAIKRMVENDEDCSQVLIQLAAVRAAINNTGNTVLKNHISHCIVEAVEQGDTEAVKKLNSAIDMFVK
;
A
#
# COMPACT_ATOMS: atom_id res chain seq x y z
N MET A 1 -8.47 -6.08 -36.63
CA MET A 1 -8.15 -7.11 -35.61
C MET A 1 -6.75 -6.80 -35.07
N MET A 2 -6.66 -5.92 -34.07
CA MET A 2 -5.40 -5.44 -33.48
C MET A 2 -5.27 -5.98 -32.06
N LEU A 3 -4.42 -6.98 -31.85
CA LEU A 3 -3.99 -7.39 -30.51
C LEU A 3 -2.57 -6.88 -30.31
N ARG A 4 -2.45 -5.77 -29.57
CA ARG A 4 -1.18 -5.16 -29.22
C ARG A 4 -0.41 -6.08 -28.27
N LYS A 5 0.82 -6.35 -28.68
CA LYS A 5 1.95 -6.80 -27.86
C LYS A 5 2.10 -5.89 -26.64
N GLY A 6 2.48 -6.44 -25.49
CA GLY A 6 2.86 -5.63 -24.34
C GLY A 6 2.92 -6.37 -23.01
N TRP A 7 3.61 -7.51 -22.94
CA TRP A 7 4.14 -8.03 -21.67
C TRP A 7 5.65 -8.20 -21.83
N GLU A 8 6.32 -7.05 -21.93
CA GLU A 8 7.76 -6.97 -21.70
C GLU A 8 8.02 -6.88 -20.21
N LEU A 9 9.02 -7.65 -19.81
CA LEU A 9 9.51 -7.83 -18.47
C LEU A 9 10.10 -6.51 -17.93
N MET A 10 9.93 -6.33 -16.61
CA MET A 10 10.78 -5.51 -15.74
C MET A 10 10.55 -3.99 -15.81
N GLU A 11 9.90 -3.42 -14.78
CA GLU A 11 10.14 -2.03 -14.40
C GLU A 11 9.99 -1.84 -12.89
N ASN A 12 11.11 -1.49 -12.26
CA ASN A 12 11.14 -0.96 -10.90
C ASN A 12 10.36 0.37 -10.91
N HIS A 13 9.25 0.44 -10.18
CA HIS A 13 8.50 1.67 -10.07
C HIS A 13 9.27 2.68 -9.18
N VAL A 14 9.88 3.68 -9.81
CA VAL A 14 10.55 4.81 -9.17
C VAL A 14 9.55 5.95 -9.07
N HIS A 15 9.24 6.40 -7.85
CA HIS A 15 8.54 7.68 -7.67
C HIS A 15 9.59 8.79 -7.70
N ASP A 16 9.54 9.62 -8.74
CA ASP A 16 10.40 10.80 -8.86
C ASP A 16 9.75 11.95 -8.08
N ILE A 17 10.33 12.31 -6.94
CA ILE A 17 9.95 13.51 -6.18
C ILE A 17 11.12 14.48 -6.29
N HIS A 18 10.99 15.45 -7.20
CA HIS A 18 11.91 16.56 -7.34
C HIS A 18 11.91 17.43 -6.08
N GLY A 19 12.97 17.33 -5.27
CA GLY A 19 13.22 18.18 -4.11
C GLY A 19 14.57 17.87 -3.47
N THR A 20 15.47 18.84 -3.52
CA THR A 20 16.89 18.86 -3.10
C THR A 20 17.24 18.00 -1.86
N HIS A 21 18.22 17.10 -2.04
CA HIS A 21 18.82 16.18 -1.05
C HIS A 21 17.93 15.04 -0.51
N GLY A 22 17.33 14.25 -1.41
CA GLY A 22 16.67 12.99 -1.06
C GLY A 22 17.63 11.80 -1.13
N HIS A 23 18.05 11.25 0.01
CA HIS A 23 18.61 9.90 0.05
C HIS A 23 17.53 8.91 -0.43
N ILE A 24 17.87 8.12 -1.47
CA ILE A 24 17.01 7.09 -2.05
C ILE A 24 17.07 5.87 -1.12
N HIS A 25 16.12 5.75 -0.21
CA HIS A 25 15.94 4.52 0.57
C HIS A 25 15.32 3.46 -0.35
N ARG A 26 16.15 2.51 -0.80
CA ARG A 26 15.71 1.36 -1.58
C ARG A 26 15.04 0.36 -0.66
N HIS A 27 13.71 0.40 -0.56
CA HIS A 27 12.95 -0.63 0.15
C HIS A 27 13.04 -1.96 -0.60
N ILE A 28 13.89 -2.87 -0.13
CA ILE A 28 13.91 -4.25 -0.60
C ILE A 28 12.80 -4.99 0.13
N HIS A 29 11.60 -4.97 -0.44
CA HIS A 29 10.61 -6.00 -0.12
C HIS A 29 10.98 -7.27 -0.89
N SER A 30 11.04 -8.41 -0.19
CA SER A 30 11.15 -9.70 -0.89
C SER A 30 9.97 -9.84 -1.87
N ASP A 31 10.17 -10.56 -2.98
CA ASP A 31 9.08 -10.77 -3.94
C ASP A 31 7.85 -11.44 -3.31
N LYS A 32 8.09 -12.25 -2.27
CA LYS A 32 7.05 -12.86 -1.45
C LYS A 32 6.21 -11.82 -0.71
N GLU A 33 6.84 -10.83 -0.07
CA GLU A 33 6.13 -9.76 0.66
C GLU A 33 5.38 -8.84 -0.30
N LYS A 34 6.01 -8.44 -1.41
CA LYS A 34 5.37 -7.65 -2.47
C LYS A 34 4.10 -8.35 -2.94
N LYS A 35 4.21 -9.62 -3.33
CA LYS A 35 3.08 -10.44 -3.78
C LYS A 35 2.00 -10.56 -2.70
N ALA A 36 2.39 -10.71 -1.44
CA ALA A 36 1.43 -10.80 -0.34
C ALA A 36 0.66 -9.49 -0.10
N VAL A 37 1.31 -8.33 -0.24
CA VAL A 37 0.63 -7.02 -0.16
C VAL A 37 -0.29 -6.81 -1.36
N ILE A 38 0.21 -7.05 -2.58
CA ILE A 38 -0.58 -6.96 -3.82
C ILE A 38 -1.84 -7.82 -3.73
N ASN A 39 -1.71 -9.08 -3.31
CA ASN A 39 -2.85 -9.98 -3.18
C ASN A 39 -3.92 -9.48 -2.19
N ARG A 40 -3.51 -8.81 -1.10
CA ARG A 40 -4.46 -8.24 -0.13
C ARG A 40 -5.17 -7.02 -0.72
N LEU A 41 -4.44 -6.15 -1.41
CA LEU A 41 -5.00 -5.00 -2.10
C LEU A 41 -5.98 -5.43 -3.21
N SER A 42 -5.64 -6.45 -4.00
CA SER A 42 -6.55 -6.99 -5.03
C SER A 42 -7.85 -7.53 -4.45
N LYS A 43 -7.79 -8.16 -3.27
CA LYS A 43 -9.01 -8.61 -2.56
C LYS A 43 -9.87 -7.43 -2.09
N ALA A 44 -9.24 -6.42 -1.49
CA ALA A 44 -9.94 -5.21 -1.06
C ALA A 44 -10.60 -4.49 -2.25
N ALA A 45 -9.91 -4.39 -3.39
CA ALA A 45 -10.47 -3.85 -4.63
C ALA A 45 -11.70 -4.63 -5.10
N GLY A 46 -11.63 -5.97 -5.09
CA GLY A 46 -12.78 -6.82 -5.42
C GLY A 46 -13.99 -6.60 -4.49
N HIS A 47 -13.76 -6.35 -3.20
CA HIS A 47 -14.82 -6.02 -2.25
C HIS A 47 -15.44 -4.64 -2.54
N ILE A 48 -14.63 -3.64 -2.90
CA ILE A 48 -15.13 -2.32 -3.30
C ILE A 48 -16.02 -2.43 -4.54
N GLU A 49 -15.62 -3.21 -5.54
CA GLU A 49 -16.44 -3.47 -6.72
C GLU A 49 -17.76 -4.20 -6.37
N ALA A 50 -17.76 -5.06 -5.36
CA ALA A 50 -18.98 -5.68 -4.87
C ALA A 50 -19.91 -4.67 -4.19
N ILE A 51 -19.37 -3.80 -3.32
CA ILE A 51 -20.13 -2.73 -2.66
C ILE A 51 -20.74 -1.77 -3.69
N LYS A 52 -19.98 -1.43 -4.74
CA LYS A 52 -20.50 -0.61 -5.83
C LYS A 52 -21.75 -1.24 -6.46
N ARG A 53 -21.73 -2.54 -6.73
CA ARG A 53 -22.91 -3.26 -7.25
C ARG A 53 -24.08 -3.26 -6.25
N MET A 54 -23.81 -3.39 -4.95
CA MET A 54 -24.87 -3.29 -3.92
C MET A 54 -25.59 -1.95 -4.01
N VAL A 55 -24.84 -0.86 -4.17
CA VAL A 55 -25.41 0.49 -4.32
C VAL A 55 -26.16 0.64 -5.65
N GLU A 56 -25.62 0.13 -6.75
CA GLU A 56 -26.30 0.15 -8.07
C GLU A 56 -27.62 -0.64 -8.08
N ASN A 57 -27.75 -1.63 -7.19
CA ASN A 57 -28.93 -2.48 -7.04
C ASN A 57 -29.91 -1.99 -5.95
N ASP A 58 -29.72 -0.80 -5.39
CA ASP A 58 -30.53 -0.26 -4.29
C ASP A 58 -30.61 -1.20 -3.07
N GLU A 59 -29.53 -1.92 -2.75
CA GLU A 59 -29.47 -2.78 -1.57
C GLU A 59 -29.52 -1.98 -0.25
N ASP A 60 -29.88 -2.67 0.84
CA ASP A 60 -30.04 -2.08 2.15
C ASP A 60 -28.78 -1.33 2.64
N CYS A 61 -28.97 -0.07 3.03
CA CYS A 61 -27.88 0.82 3.46
C CYS A 61 -27.09 0.26 4.66
N SER A 62 -27.73 -0.49 5.57
CA SER A 62 -27.03 -1.09 6.71
C SER A 62 -26.07 -2.19 6.25
N GLN A 63 -26.45 -2.98 5.25
CA GLN A 63 -25.57 -3.99 4.65
C GLN A 63 -24.40 -3.35 3.90
N VAL A 64 -24.64 -2.27 3.15
CA VAL A 64 -23.58 -1.49 2.49
C VAL A 64 -22.56 -0.97 3.51
N LEU A 65 -23.03 -0.41 4.64
CA LEU A 65 -22.17 0.08 5.71
C LEU A 65 -21.33 -1.04 6.36
N ILE A 66 -21.91 -2.24 6.56
CA ILE A 66 -21.18 -3.40 7.07
C ILE A 66 -20.06 -3.82 6.12
N GLN A 67 -20.31 -3.85 4.81
CA GLN A 67 -19.29 -4.21 3.84
C GLN A 67 -18.20 -3.15 3.73
N LEU A 68 -18.54 -1.86 3.79
CA LEU A 68 -17.57 -0.77 3.87
C LEU A 68 -16.67 -0.90 5.10
N ALA A 69 -17.23 -1.27 6.26
CA ALA A 69 -16.44 -1.52 7.47
C ALA A 69 -15.48 -2.71 7.29
N ALA A 70 -15.91 -3.77 6.60
CA ALA A 70 -15.05 -4.92 6.28
C ALA A 70 -13.88 -4.51 5.35
N VAL A 71 -14.12 -3.66 4.35
CA VAL A 71 -13.06 -3.11 3.49
C VAL A 71 -12.08 -2.27 4.29
N ARG A 72 -12.58 -1.38 5.16
CA ARG A 72 -11.73 -0.57 6.04
C ARG A 72 -10.81 -1.45 6.90
N ALA A 73 -11.35 -2.52 7.48
CA ALA A 73 -10.56 -3.47 8.27
C ALA A 73 -9.48 -4.17 7.42
N ALA A 74 -9.82 -4.59 6.19
CA ALA A 74 -8.86 -5.22 5.27
C ALA A 74 -7.72 -4.27 4.86
N ILE A 75 -8.03 -3.00 4.59
CA ILE A 75 -7.04 -1.96 4.28
C ILE A 75 -6.13 -1.71 5.48
N ASN A 76 -6.70 -1.54 6.68
CA ASN A 76 -5.92 -1.31 7.90
C ASN A 76 -4.98 -2.49 8.20
N ASN A 77 -5.44 -3.73 8.03
CA ASN A 77 -4.59 -4.91 8.19
C ASN A 77 -3.45 -4.97 7.17
N THR A 78 -3.70 -4.52 5.94
CA THR A 78 -2.67 -4.45 4.89
C THR A 78 -1.65 -3.36 5.22
N GLY A 79 -2.09 -2.17 5.61
CA GLY A 79 -1.22 -1.08 6.07
C GLY A 79 -0.36 -1.47 7.27
N ASN A 80 -0.94 -2.15 8.27
CA ASN A 80 -0.20 -2.71 9.40
C ASN A 80 0.92 -3.69 8.97
N THR A 81 0.67 -4.49 7.93
CA THR A 81 1.67 -5.41 7.40
C THR A 81 2.82 -4.65 6.73
N VAL A 82 2.49 -3.63 5.92
CA VAL A 82 3.48 -2.77 5.27
C VAL A 82 4.32 -2.03 6.30
N LEU A 83 3.68 -1.46 7.33
CA LEU A 83 4.35 -0.72 8.40
C LEU A 83 5.33 -1.61 9.18
N LYS A 84 4.92 -2.82 9.58
CA LYS A 84 5.80 -3.76 10.29
C LYS A 84 7.03 -4.13 9.48
N ASN A 85 6.84 -4.37 8.17
CA ASN A 85 7.95 -4.66 7.27
C ASN A 85 8.88 -3.45 7.16
N HIS A 86 8.33 -2.24 7.04
CA HIS A 86 9.13 -1.03 6.92
C HIS A 86 9.93 -0.72 8.20
N ILE A 87 9.33 -0.86 9.38
CA ILE A 87 10.04 -0.68 10.66
C ILE A 87 11.22 -1.67 10.79
N SER A 88 11.01 -2.94 10.43
CA SER A 88 12.01 -4.00 10.59
C SER A 88 13.25 -3.81 9.70
N HIS A 89 13.10 -3.12 8.56
CA HIS A 89 14.19 -2.96 7.59
C HIS A 89 14.77 -1.54 7.59
N CYS A 90 13.94 -0.50 7.63
CA CYS A 90 14.38 0.86 7.34
C CYS A 90 14.82 1.64 8.57
N ILE A 91 14.24 1.38 9.75
CA ILE A 91 14.70 2.05 10.97
C ILE A 91 16.08 1.54 11.38
N VAL A 92 16.34 0.25 11.23
CA VAL A 92 17.64 -0.33 11.59
C VAL A 92 18.76 0.32 10.75
N GLU A 93 18.59 0.35 9.43
CA GLU A 93 19.56 0.98 8.52
C GLU A 93 19.67 2.49 8.72
N ALA A 94 18.56 3.20 8.92
CA ALA A 94 18.57 4.65 9.15
C ALA A 94 19.27 5.03 10.46
N VAL A 95 19.11 4.24 11.51
CA VAL A 95 19.80 4.45 12.79
C VAL A 95 21.31 4.19 12.63
N GLU A 96 21.69 3.12 11.94
CA GLU A 96 23.11 2.82 11.65
C GLU A 96 23.77 3.90 10.80
N GLN A 97 23.03 4.53 9.88
CA GLN A 97 23.53 5.58 8.98
C GLN A 97 23.35 7.01 9.52
N GLY A 98 22.70 7.18 10.67
CA GLY A 98 22.39 8.51 11.23
C GLY A 98 21.36 9.31 10.42
N ASP A 99 20.55 8.66 9.58
CA ASP A 99 19.55 9.30 8.72
C ASP A 99 18.26 9.62 9.50
N THR A 100 18.31 10.75 10.20
CA THR A 100 17.17 11.27 10.97
C THR A 100 15.99 11.72 10.10
N GLU A 101 16.20 12.00 8.81
CA GLU A 101 15.14 12.43 7.90
C GLU A 101 14.26 11.25 7.46
N ALA A 102 14.86 10.07 7.23
CA ALA A 102 14.11 8.85 6.97
C ALA A 102 13.13 8.52 8.13
N VAL A 103 13.60 8.65 9.37
CA VAL A 103 12.79 8.43 10.58
C VAL A 103 11.63 9.44 10.66
N LYS A 104 11.87 10.73 10.38
CA LYS A 104 10.80 11.75 10.37
C LYS A 104 9.74 11.47 9.30
N LYS A 105 10.14 11.08 8.09
CA LYS A 105 9.21 10.73 7.00
C LYS A 105 8.33 9.56 7.39
N LEU A 106 8.90 8.53 8.02
CA LEU A 106 8.15 7.39 8.51
C LEU A 106 7.15 7.79 9.61
N ASN A 107 7.57 8.59 10.59
CA ASN A 107 6.66 9.10 11.63
C ASN A 107 5.48 9.86 11.04
N SER A 108 5.72 10.72 10.04
CA SER A 108 4.65 11.43 9.33
C SER A 108 3.67 10.47 8.65
N ALA A 109 4.17 9.41 7.99
CA ALA A 109 3.33 8.40 7.37
C ALA A 109 2.50 7.60 8.40
N ILE A 110 3.09 7.30 9.57
CA ILE A 110 2.39 6.64 10.69
C ILE A 110 1.27 7.55 11.22
N ASP A 111 1.56 8.83 11.44
CA ASP A 111 0.57 9.80 11.93
C ASP A 111 -0.62 9.94 10.97
N MET A 112 -0.39 9.82 9.66
CA MET A 112 -1.47 9.80 8.67
C MET A 112 -2.25 8.48 8.66
N PHE A 113 -1.60 7.35 8.98
CA PHE A 113 -2.22 6.03 8.94
C PHE A 113 -3.03 5.70 10.21
N VAL A 114 -2.66 6.25 11.36
CA VAL A 114 -3.31 6.02 12.65
C VAL A 114 -4.51 6.94 12.88
N LYS A 115 -4.59 8.06 12.16
CA LYS A 115 -5.75 8.98 12.16
C LYS A 115 -6.98 8.34 11.51
#